data_AF-A0A3B0C8X2-F1
#
_entry.id   AF-A0A3B0C8X2-F1
#
_cell.length_a   1.000
_cell.length_b   1.000
_cell.length_c   1.000
_cell.angle_alpha   90.00
_cell.angle_beta   90.00
_cell.angle_gamma   90.00
#
_symmetry.space_group_name_H-M   'P 1'
#
loop_
_entity.id
_entity.type
_entity.pdbx_description
1 polymer ?
#
loop_
_entity_poly.entity_id
_entity_poly.type
_entity_poly.pdbx_seq_one_letter_code
_entity_poly.pdbx_strand_id
1 'polypeptide(L)'
;MTSPVKVHELAKMIDHSLLHPTMTDSDMVQGCKIALEYDVASVCIKPYAVPLAVDILKHSNVLVGTVIGFPHGNSTLEIKVAETIQACKDGAVEIDMVVNIGKVLQEDWDYVEREIAAVCRATHENGGILKVIFENDHLPEAKYKIRLCEICSKLGVDFVKTSTGYGFVKGADGSYNYKGATPDDLELMRSHSDSEIQVKAAGGVRTLDDLLKVKALGVSRIGATATVAIIHEAKERFGDGADKNVVMEDSPSGY
;
A
#
# COMPACT_ATOMS: atom_id res chain seq x y z
N MET A 1 13.79 27.47 0.25
CA MET A 1 14.61 26.61 1.11
C MET A 1 13.69 25.52 1.65
N THR A 2 13.82 24.29 1.19
CA THR A 2 13.04 23.15 1.70
C THR A 2 13.56 22.80 3.09
N SER A 3 12.67 22.67 4.07
CA SER A 3 13.00 22.15 5.41
C SER A 3 13.77 20.83 5.28
N PRO A 4 14.78 20.55 6.13
CA PRO A 4 15.45 19.25 6.12
C PRO A 4 14.41 18.15 6.29
N VAL A 5 14.37 17.22 5.33
CA VAL A 5 13.49 16.05 5.39
C VAL A 5 13.93 15.22 6.57
N LYS A 6 13.05 15.03 7.55
CA LYS A 6 13.34 14.16 8.70
C LYS A 6 13.17 12.70 8.27
N VAL A 7 14.15 11.84 8.56
CA VAL A 7 14.09 10.39 8.25
C VAL A 7 12.79 9.76 8.78
N HIS A 8 12.34 10.20 9.95
CA HIS A 8 11.07 9.76 10.53
C HIS A 8 9.85 10.07 9.65
N GLU A 9 9.82 11.22 8.99
CA GLU A 9 8.73 11.56 8.05
C GLU A 9 8.72 10.61 6.85
N LEU A 10 9.90 10.18 6.37
CA LEU A 10 10.01 9.20 5.30
C LEU A 10 9.58 7.80 5.77
N ALA A 11 9.91 7.41 7.00
CA ALA A 11 9.42 6.16 7.58
C ALA A 11 7.89 6.14 7.69
N LYS A 12 7.28 7.27 8.08
CA LYS A 12 5.81 7.45 8.14
C LYS A 12 5.14 7.55 6.76
N MET A 13 5.89 7.43 5.68
CA MET A 13 5.35 7.18 4.35
C MET A 13 5.35 5.70 3.96
N ILE A 14 5.88 4.79 4.77
CA ILE A 14 6.05 3.38 4.39
C ILE A 14 4.99 2.50 5.03
N ASP A 15 4.29 1.74 4.19
CA ASP A 15 3.56 0.54 4.58
C ASP A 15 4.47 -0.67 4.29
N HIS A 16 5.04 -1.28 5.34
CA HIS A 16 5.94 -2.42 5.19
C HIS A 16 5.15 -3.66 4.74
N SER A 17 5.43 -4.13 3.52
CA SER A 17 4.61 -5.15 2.85
C SER A 17 5.07 -6.58 3.20
N LEU A 18 4.12 -7.41 3.65
CA LEU A 18 4.33 -8.78 4.10
C LEU A 18 3.38 -9.75 3.38
N LEU A 19 3.24 -9.57 2.06
CA LEU A 19 2.20 -10.23 1.24
C LEU A 19 2.72 -11.34 0.32
N HIS A 20 4.03 -11.55 0.22
CA HIS A 20 4.56 -12.58 -0.68
C HIS A 20 4.01 -13.96 -0.29
N PRO A 21 3.44 -14.74 -1.22
CA PRO A 21 2.73 -15.97 -0.88
C PRO A 21 3.61 -16.97 -0.11
N THR A 22 4.93 -16.95 -0.35
CA THR A 22 5.90 -17.83 0.32
C THR A 22 6.38 -17.33 1.68
N MET A 23 6.07 -16.09 2.09
CA MET A 23 6.41 -15.60 3.43
C MET A 23 5.71 -16.44 4.49
N THR A 24 6.50 -17.00 5.38
CA THR A 24 6.08 -17.80 6.52
C THR A 24 5.67 -16.93 7.70
N ASP A 25 5.12 -17.54 8.75
CA ASP A 25 4.82 -16.84 9.99
C ASP A 25 6.08 -16.23 10.64
N SER A 26 7.23 -16.90 10.51
CA SER A 26 8.52 -16.34 10.97
C SER A 26 8.92 -15.08 10.19
N ASP A 27 8.68 -15.06 8.88
CA ASP A 27 8.96 -13.88 8.05
C ASP A 27 8.05 -12.71 8.44
N MET A 28 6.78 -12.99 8.74
CA MET A 28 5.84 -11.97 9.21
C MET A 28 6.21 -11.41 10.58
N VAL A 29 6.66 -12.25 11.51
CA VAL A 29 7.20 -11.79 12.81
C VAL A 29 8.40 -10.87 12.59
N GLN A 30 9.34 -11.27 11.75
CA GLN A 30 10.53 -10.46 11.46
C GLN A 30 10.18 -9.13 10.79
N GLY A 31 9.24 -9.15 9.83
CA GLY A 31 8.72 -7.97 9.18
C GLY A 31 8.07 -6.98 10.15
N CYS A 32 7.29 -7.48 11.12
CA CYS A 32 6.71 -6.63 12.17
C CYS A 32 7.79 -6.00 13.06
N LYS A 33 8.88 -6.74 13.37
CA LYS A 33 10.02 -6.17 14.11
C LYS A 33 10.74 -5.07 13.34
N ILE A 34 10.94 -5.25 12.02
CA ILE A 34 11.48 -4.20 11.14
C ILE A 34 10.56 -2.97 11.18
N ALA A 35 9.25 -3.17 11.07
CA ALA A 35 8.29 -2.08 11.12
C ALA A 35 8.35 -1.28 12.44
N LEU A 36 8.53 -1.96 13.57
CA LEU A 36 8.75 -1.33 14.89
C LEU A 36 10.07 -0.57 14.95
N GLU A 37 11.17 -1.19 14.52
CA GLU A 37 12.51 -0.62 14.58
C GLU A 37 12.60 0.72 13.84
N TYR A 38 11.97 0.79 12.67
CA TYR A 38 11.97 2.00 11.84
C TYR A 38 10.76 2.90 12.05
N ASP A 39 9.85 2.57 12.98
CA ASP A 39 8.60 3.29 13.25
C ASP A 39 7.85 3.69 11.97
N VAL A 40 7.64 2.72 11.08
CA VAL A 40 6.95 2.96 9.81
C VAL A 40 5.47 3.33 10.03
N ALA A 41 4.75 3.67 8.96
CA ALA A 41 3.34 4.04 9.07
C ALA A 41 2.46 2.85 9.44
N SER A 42 2.60 1.76 8.69
CA SER A 42 1.87 0.52 8.93
C SER A 42 2.62 -0.72 8.43
N VAL A 43 2.19 -1.90 8.85
CA VAL A 43 2.43 -3.13 8.10
C VAL A 43 1.24 -3.42 7.20
N CYS A 44 1.49 -3.97 6.01
CA CYS A 44 0.45 -4.53 5.16
C CYS A 44 0.65 -6.05 5.09
N ILE A 45 -0.14 -6.79 5.87
CA ILE A 45 0.08 -8.21 6.15
C ILE A 45 -1.04 -9.09 5.57
N LYS A 46 -0.78 -10.39 5.39
CA LYS A 46 -1.80 -11.37 4.96
C LYS A 46 -2.97 -11.41 5.94
N PRO A 47 -4.24 -11.54 5.47
CA PRO A 47 -5.41 -11.48 6.34
C PRO A 47 -5.37 -12.42 7.54
N TYR A 48 -4.93 -13.67 7.36
CA TYR A 48 -4.88 -14.65 8.46
C TYR A 48 -3.90 -14.27 9.58
N ALA A 49 -2.94 -13.41 9.30
CA ALA A 49 -1.88 -13.01 10.22
C ALA A 49 -2.10 -11.63 10.83
N VAL A 50 -3.26 -11.00 10.59
CA VAL A 50 -3.65 -9.75 11.26
C VAL A 50 -3.57 -9.88 12.79
N PRO A 51 -4.11 -10.94 13.45
CA PRO A 51 -4.01 -11.06 14.91
C PRO A 51 -2.56 -11.12 15.42
N LEU A 52 -1.67 -11.77 14.66
CA LEU A 52 -0.24 -11.85 14.96
C LEU A 52 0.42 -10.46 14.91
N ALA A 53 0.16 -9.69 13.86
CA ALA A 53 0.68 -8.33 13.73
C ALA A 53 0.15 -7.40 14.83
N VAL A 54 -1.14 -7.50 15.17
CA VAL A 54 -1.75 -6.72 16.26
C VAL A 54 -1.08 -6.99 17.60
N ASP A 55 -0.77 -8.26 17.91
CA ASP A 55 -0.09 -8.62 19.16
C ASP A 55 1.34 -8.07 19.22
N ILE A 56 2.11 -8.22 18.13
CA ILE A 56 3.50 -7.75 18.07
C ILE A 56 3.59 -6.22 18.09
N LEU A 57 2.70 -5.54 17.37
CA LEU A 57 2.73 -4.08 17.19
C LEU A 57 1.97 -3.34 18.29
N LYS A 58 1.45 -4.06 19.29
CA LYS A 58 0.74 -3.50 20.42
C LYS A 58 1.60 -2.45 21.13
N HIS A 59 0.98 -1.32 21.49
CA HIS A 59 1.63 -0.19 22.14
C HIS A 59 2.68 0.55 21.30
N SER A 60 2.72 0.32 19.99
CA SER A 60 3.51 1.11 19.04
C SER A 60 2.65 2.12 18.26
N ASN A 61 3.30 2.97 17.46
CA ASN A 61 2.62 3.87 16.51
C ASN A 61 2.53 3.26 15.09
N VAL A 62 2.83 1.97 14.93
CA VAL A 62 2.75 1.26 13.65
C VAL A 62 1.35 0.66 13.52
N LEU A 63 0.62 1.07 12.49
CA LEU A 63 -0.72 0.58 12.23
C LEU A 63 -0.71 -0.83 11.60
N VAL A 64 -1.82 -1.56 11.74
CA VAL A 64 -1.99 -2.87 11.08
C VAL A 64 -2.94 -2.71 9.91
N GLY A 65 -2.42 -2.91 8.71
CA GLY A 65 -3.17 -2.97 7.47
C GLY A 65 -3.19 -4.38 6.88
N THR A 66 -4.23 -4.69 6.12
CA THR A 66 -4.31 -5.94 5.34
C THR A 66 -4.97 -5.71 3.99
N VAL A 67 -5.14 -6.77 3.21
CA VAL A 67 -5.64 -6.74 1.84
C VAL A 67 -6.96 -7.49 1.69
N ILE A 68 -7.82 -7.04 0.76
CA ILE A 68 -9.16 -7.61 0.53
C ILE A 68 -9.38 -7.93 -0.96
N GLY A 69 -9.90 -9.13 -1.25
CA GLY A 69 -10.05 -9.62 -2.61
C GLY A 69 -8.74 -9.69 -3.38
N PHE A 70 -7.62 -9.83 -2.67
CA PHE A 70 -6.27 -9.65 -3.22
C PHE A 70 -5.65 -10.95 -3.74
N PRO A 71 -4.81 -10.91 -4.80
CA PRO A 71 -4.44 -9.72 -5.58
C PRO A 71 -5.36 -9.45 -6.78
N HIS A 72 -6.30 -10.33 -7.12
CA HIS A 72 -6.96 -10.26 -8.43
C HIS A 72 -8.30 -9.51 -8.45
N GLY A 73 -8.84 -9.13 -7.29
CA GLY A 73 -10.10 -8.39 -7.18
C GLY A 73 -11.33 -9.18 -7.65
N ASN A 74 -11.22 -10.50 -7.82
CA ASN A 74 -12.23 -11.33 -8.48
C ASN A 74 -13.24 -12.01 -7.53
N SER A 75 -13.07 -11.86 -6.21
CA SER A 75 -14.06 -12.28 -5.22
C SER A 75 -15.37 -11.50 -5.39
N THR A 76 -16.50 -12.12 -5.02
CA THR A 76 -17.80 -11.42 -5.05
C THR A 76 -17.84 -10.28 -4.01
N LEU A 77 -18.78 -9.35 -4.20
CA LEU A 77 -19.01 -8.24 -3.28
C LEU A 77 -19.24 -8.73 -1.85
N GLU A 78 -20.07 -9.75 -1.68
CA GLU A 78 -20.42 -10.30 -0.36
C GLU A 78 -19.18 -10.88 0.34
N ILE A 79 -18.29 -11.53 -0.42
CA ILE A 79 -17.03 -12.06 0.12
C ILE A 79 -16.07 -10.93 0.48
N LYS A 80 -15.91 -9.91 -0.35
CA LYS A 80 -15.05 -8.75 -0.02
C LYS A 80 -15.54 -8.04 1.25
N VAL A 81 -16.86 -7.86 1.40
CA VAL A 81 -17.45 -7.27 2.61
C VAL A 81 -17.23 -8.17 3.83
N ALA A 82 -17.47 -9.47 3.72
CA ALA A 82 -17.24 -10.42 4.81
C ALA A 82 -15.77 -10.47 5.24
N GLU A 83 -14.85 -10.51 4.28
CA GLU A 83 -13.40 -10.46 4.51
C GLU A 83 -12.99 -9.15 5.19
N THR A 84 -13.55 -8.02 4.77
CA THR A 84 -13.31 -6.69 5.37
C THR A 84 -13.73 -6.67 6.84
N ILE A 85 -14.96 -7.12 7.13
CA ILE A 85 -15.48 -7.17 8.49
C ILE A 85 -14.64 -8.09 9.37
N GLN A 86 -14.22 -9.24 8.83
CA GLN A 86 -13.37 -10.18 9.56
C GLN A 86 -12.00 -9.56 9.86
N ALA A 87 -11.34 -8.97 8.87
CA ALA A 87 -10.07 -8.28 9.05
C ALA A 87 -10.13 -7.17 10.11
N CYS A 88 -11.19 -6.37 10.11
CA CYS A 88 -11.38 -5.34 11.13
C CYS A 88 -11.58 -5.93 12.53
N LYS A 89 -12.37 -7.02 12.66
CA LYS A 89 -12.54 -7.74 13.93
C LYS A 89 -11.23 -8.32 14.46
N ASP A 90 -10.37 -8.78 13.54
CA ASP A 90 -9.04 -9.30 13.87
C ASP A 90 -8.05 -8.18 14.25
N GLY A 91 -8.43 -6.91 14.04
CA GLY A 91 -7.73 -5.72 14.52
C GLY A 91 -7.02 -4.91 13.43
N ALA A 92 -7.26 -5.20 12.15
CA ALA A 92 -6.77 -4.33 11.08
C ALA A 92 -7.53 -2.99 11.09
N VAL A 93 -6.79 -1.90 10.98
CA VAL A 93 -7.32 -0.52 10.92
C VAL A 93 -7.07 0.14 9.57
N GLU A 94 -6.35 -0.53 8.66
CA GLU A 94 -6.24 -0.13 7.27
C GLU A 94 -6.60 -1.29 6.33
N ILE A 95 -7.44 -1.02 5.33
CA ILE A 95 -7.94 -2.01 4.38
C ILE A 95 -7.48 -1.63 2.97
N ASP A 96 -6.72 -2.50 2.30
CA ASP A 96 -6.29 -2.35 0.92
C ASP A 96 -7.10 -3.30 0.00
N MET A 97 -8.23 -2.85 -0.53
CA MET A 97 -9.09 -3.66 -1.42
C MET A 97 -8.63 -3.60 -2.88
N VAL A 98 -8.80 -4.68 -3.64
CA VAL A 98 -8.62 -4.65 -5.11
C VAL A 98 -9.97 -4.50 -5.81
N VAL A 99 -10.08 -3.56 -6.74
CA VAL A 99 -11.29 -3.40 -7.57
C VAL A 99 -11.51 -4.65 -8.43
N ASN A 100 -12.75 -4.93 -8.82
CA ASN A 100 -13.00 -5.93 -9.85
C ASN A 100 -12.50 -5.42 -11.23
N ILE A 101 -11.28 -5.82 -11.59
CA ILE A 101 -10.58 -5.37 -12.81
C ILE A 101 -11.39 -5.68 -14.08
N GLY A 102 -12.00 -6.86 -14.15
CA GLY A 102 -12.83 -7.25 -15.30
C GLY A 102 -14.05 -6.34 -15.48
N LYS A 103 -14.67 -5.91 -14.37
CA LYS A 103 -15.80 -4.97 -14.38
C LYS A 103 -15.38 -3.56 -14.76
N VAL A 104 -14.19 -3.12 -14.34
CA VAL A 104 -13.60 -1.85 -14.78
C VAL A 104 -13.36 -1.85 -16.29
N LEU A 105 -12.75 -2.92 -16.84
CA LEU A 105 -12.49 -3.06 -18.27
C LEU A 105 -13.76 -3.17 -19.11
N GLN A 106 -14.86 -3.68 -18.53
CA GLN A 106 -16.18 -3.70 -19.15
C GLN A 106 -16.95 -2.38 -19.00
N GLU A 107 -16.39 -1.41 -18.28
CA GLU A 107 -17.06 -0.14 -17.96
C GLU A 107 -18.40 -0.35 -17.22
N ASP A 108 -18.53 -1.44 -16.46
CA ASP A 108 -19.68 -1.73 -15.58
C ASP A 108 -19.54 -0.90 -14.29
N TRP A 109 -19.65 0.42 -14.45
CA TRP A 109 -19.41 1.39 -13.39
C TRP A 109 -20.41 1.28 -12.25
N ASP A 110 -21.64 0.85 -12.52
CA ASP A 110 -22.65 0.59 -11.48
C ASP A 110 -22.19 -0.56 -10.57
N TYR A 111 -21.61 -1.63 -11.13
CA TYR A 111 -21.03 -2.68 -10.32
C TYR A 111 -19.84 -2.18 -9.49
N VAL A 112 -18.90 -1.48 -10.14
CA VAL A 112 -17.67 -1.00 -9.50
C VAL A 112 -17.98 -0.02 -8.37
N GLU A 113 -18.86 0.97 -8.60
CA GLU A 113 -19.27 1.94 -7.59
C GLU A 113 -19.94 1.25 -6.40
N ARG A 114 -20.87 0.31 -6.66
CA ARG A 114 -21.54 -0.46 -5.60
C ARG A 114 -20.56 -1.31 -4.78
N GLU A 115 -19.58 -1.92 -5.42
CA GLU A 115 -18.55 -2.73 -4.75
C GLU A 115 -17.68 -1.86 -3.82
N ILE A 116 -17.12 -0.77 -4.34
CA ILE A 116 -16.29 0.16 -3.56
C ILE A 116 -17.12 0.75 -2.42
N ALA A 117 -18.36 1.18 -2.68
CA ALA A 117 -19.23 1.76 -1.66
C ALA A 117 -19.55 0.78 -0.53
N ALA A 118 -19.76 -0.50 -0.84
CA ALA A 118 -20.06 -1.52 0.16
C ALA A 118 -18.86 -1.81 1.06
N VAL A 119 -17.66 -1.92 0.49
CA VAL A 119 -16.42 -2.12 1.25
C VAL A 119 -16.04 -0.86 2.03
N CYS A 120 -16.18 0.33 1.43
CA CYS A 120 -15.94 1.62 2.10
C CYS A 120 -16.77 1.76 3.37
N ARG A 121 -18.08 1.53 3.25
CA ARG A 121 -18.99 1.54 4.39
C ARG A 121 -18.57 0.52 5.46
N ALA A 122 -18.30 -0.72 5.07
CA ALA A 122 -17.90 -1.76 6.02
C ALA A 122 -16.59 -1.41 6.76
N THR A 123 -15.62 -0.82 6.06
CA THR A 123 -14.35 -0.37 6.65
C THR A 123 -14.57 0.79 7.63
N HIS A 124 -15.29 1.84 7.22
CA HIS A 124 -15.52 3.03 8.04
C HIS A 124 -16.40 2.74 9.26
N GLU A 125 -17.43 1.90 9.13
CA GLU A 125 -18.27 1.46 10.27
C GLU A 125 -17.48 0.71 11.35
N ASN A 126 -16.33 0.13 10.99
CA ASN A 126 -15.39 -0.51 11.92
C ASN A 126 -14.21 0.39 12.31
N GLY A 127 -14.24 1.69 11.94
CA GLY A 127 -13.23 2.68 12.31
C GLY A 127 -11.90 2.56 11.58
N GLY A 128 -11.84 1.77 10.50
CA GLY A 128 -10.65 1.67 9.64
C GLY A 128 -10.67 2.69 8.49
N ILE A 129 -9.56 2.78 7.76
CA ILE A 129 -9.46 3.52 6.50
C ILE A 129 -9.39 2.59 5.29
N LEU A 130 -9.96 3.00 4.16
CA LEU A 130 -9.98 2.23 2.91
C LEU A 130 -8.99 2.78 1.88
N LYS A 131 -8.17 1.89 1.34
CA LYS A 131 -7.33 2.09 0.16
C LYS A 131 -7.84 1.23 -0.99
N VAL A 132 -8.11 1.83 -2.14
CA VAL A 132 -8.63 1.14 -3.33
C VAL A 132 -7.51 0.91 -4.34
N ILE A 133 -7.13 -0.34 -4.56
CA ILE A 133 -6.13 -0.76 -5.54
C ILE A 133 -6.77 -0.89 -6.91
N PHE A 134 -6.26 -0.14 -7.88
CA PHE A 134 -6.76 -0.15 -9.26
C PHE A 134 -6.16 -1.28 -10.09
N GLU A 135 -4.91 -1.68 -9.77
CA GLU A 135 -4.06 -2.55 -10.58
C GLU A 135 -3.77 -1.97 -11.96
N ASN A 136 -3.02 -0.86 -11.96
CA ASN A 136 -2.76 -0.06 -13.16
C ASN A 136 -2.15 -0.83 -14.34
N ASP A 137 -1.34 -1.87 -14.08
CA ASP A 137 -0.75 -2.72 -15.13
C ASP A 137 -1.81 -3.41 -16.00
N HIS A 138 -3.02 -3.65 -15.48
CA HIS A 138 -4.15 -4.22 -16.21
C HIS A 138 -5.09 -3.16 -16.82
N LEU A 139 -4.84 -1.86 -16.57
CA LEU A 139 -5.67 -0.74 -17.03
C LEU A 139 -4.88 0.14 -18.03
N PRO A 140 -4.75 -0.30 -19.30
CA PRO A 140 -3.86 0.34 -20.27
C PRO A 140 -4.32 1.73 -20.70
N GLU A 141 -5.63 2.00 -20.68
CA GLU A 141 -6.16 3.31 -21.06
C GLU A 141 -6.35 4.21 -19.82
N ALA A 142 -5.95 5.47 -19.93
CA ALA A 142 -6.07 6.45 -18.84
C ALA A 142 -7.51 6.62 -18.32
N LYS A 143 -8.52 6.46 -19.20
CA LYS A 143 -9.94 6.63 -18.86
C LYS A 143 -10.38 5.75 -17.68
N TYR A 144 -9.83 4.55 -17.54
CA TYR A 144 -10.21 3.63 -16.45
C TYR A 144 -9.75 4.18 -15.09
N LYS A 145 -8.49 4.63 -15.02
CA LYS A 145 -7.88 5.21 -13.82
C LYS A 145 -8.54 6.53 -13.43
N ILE A 146 -8.83 7.40 -14.41
CA ILE A 146 -9.58 8.65 -14.20
C ILE A 146 -10.95 8.35 -13.59
N ARG A 147 -11.70 7.41 -14.19
CA ARG A 147 -13.05 7.09 -13.71
C ARG A 147 -13.05 6.47 -12.31
N LEU A 148 -12.06 5.65 -12.00
CA LEU A 148 -11.88 5.10 -10.66
C LEU A 148 -11.55 6.20 -9.63
N CYS A 149 -10.70 7.17 -9.96
CA CYS A 149 -10.42 8.33 -9.10
C CYS A 149 -11.69 9.15 -8.82
N GLU A 150 -12.52 9.40 -9.83
CA GLU A 150 -13.81 10.10 -9.67
C GLU A 150 -14.77 9.34 -8.74
N ILE A 151 -14.91 8.02 -8.95
CA ILE A 151 -15.75 7.16 -8.09
C ILE A 151 -15.24 7.16 -6.65
N CYS A 152 -13.93 7.00 -6.46
CA CYS A 152 -13.29 7.00 -5.15
C CYS A 152 -13.50 8.34 -4.43
N SER A 153 -13.38 9.46 -5.15
CA SER A 153 -13.63 10.80 -4.61
C SER A 153 -15.09 10.99 -4.21
N LYS A 154 -16.03 10.61 -5.09
CA LYS A 154 -17.48 10.65 -4.81
C LYS A 154 -17.87 9.83 -3.58
N LEU A 155 -17.23 8.67 -3.38
CA LEU A 155 -17.52 7.76 -2.27
C LEU A 155 -16.77 8.10 -0.97
N GLY A 156 -15.85 9.07 -1.01
CA GLY A 156 -15.06 9.47 0.15
C GLY A 156 -14.15 8.35 0.68
N VAL A 157 -13.55 7.55 -0.21
CA VAL A 157 -12.51 6.59 0.23
C VAL A 157 -11.27 7.35 0.71
N ASP A 158 -10.42 6.72 1.51
CA ASP A 158 -9.27 7.43 2.10
C ASP A 158 -8.07 7.49 1.15
N PHE A 159 -7.84 6.43 0.38
CA PHE A 159 -6.73 6.33 -0.57
C PHE A 159 -7.14 5.69 -1.90
N VAL A 160 -6.50 6.14 -2.97
CA VAL A 160 -6.34 5.37 -4.20
C VAL A 160 -4.92 4.79 -4.27
N LYS A 161 -4.79 3.56 -4.75
CA LYS A 161 -3.52 2.81 -4.79
C LYS A 161 -3.28 2.25 -6.19
N THR A 162 -2.03 2.36 -6.66
CA THR A 162 -1.66 1.95 -8.02
C THR A 162 -1.81 0.44 -8.25
N SER A 163 -1.09 -0.39 -7.50
CA SER A 163 -0.82 -1.78 -7.88
C SER A 163 -0.79 -2.74 -6.69
N THR A 164 -0.95 -4.03 -6.97
CA THR A 164 -0.80 -5.08 -5.95
C THR A 164 0.64 -5.57 -5.80
N GLY A 165 1.45 -5.40 -6.85
CA GLY A 165 2.75 -6.07 -6.99
C GLY A 165 2.68 -7.46 -7.65
N TYR A 166 1.47 -7.90 -8.03
CA TYR A 166 1.19 -9.18 -8.70
C TYR A 166 0.40 -8.99 -10.02
N GLY A 167 0.37 -7.76 -10.55
CA GLY A 167 -0.27 -7.38 -11.80
C GLY A 167 0.48 -7.85 -13.05
N PHE A 168 0.88 -9.12 -13.10
CA PHE A 168 1.68 -9.66 -14.19
C PHE A 168 0.93 -9.58 -15.53
N VAL A 169 1.60 -9.04 -16.54
CA VAL A 169 1.15 -8.95 -17.93
C VAL A 169 2.14 -9.69 -18.84
N LYS A 170 1.61 -10.37 -19.86
CA LYS A 170 2.41 -11.14 -20.81
C LYS A 170 3.10 -10.20 -21.79
N GLY A 171 4.44 -10.23 -21.80
CA GLY A 171 5.28 -9.51 -22.73
C GLY A 171 5.28 -10.13 -24.14
N ALA A 172 5.79 -9.38 -25.11
CA ALA A 172 5.93 -9.84 -26.49
C ALA A 172 6.88 -11.04 -26.63
N ASP A 173 7.82 -11.19 -25.70
CA ASP A 173 8.76 -12.32 -25.60
C ASP A 173 8.15 -13.56 -24.91
N GLY A 174 6.87 -13.48 -24.49
CA GLY A 174 6.17 -14.55 -23.79
C GLY A 174 6.43 -14.61 -22.28
N SER A 175 7.32 -13.77 -21.74
CA SER A 175 7.54 -13.64 -20.31
C SER A 175 6.38 -12.90 -19.62
N TYR A 176 6.26 -13.03 -18.30
CA TYR A 176 5.30 -12.29 -17.50
C TYR A 176 6.04 -11.29 -16.60
N ASN A 177 5.71 -10.01 -16.72
CA ASN A 177 6.32 -8.93 -15.93
C ASN A 177 5.24 -7.93 -15.51
N TYR A 178 5.55 -7.03 -14.58
CA TYR A 178 4.70 -5.89 -14.23
C TYR A 178 5.56 -4.65 -13.99
N LYS A 179 5.00 -3.46 -14.18
CA LYS A 179 5.67 -2.17 -13.96
C LYS A 179 5.41 -1.65 -12.54
N GLY A 180 4.20 -1.81 -12.01
CA GLY A 180 3.80 -1.25 -10.73
C GLY A 180 3.47 0.24 -10.82
N ALA A 181 3.83 1.01 -9.80
CA ALA A 181 3.66 2.46 -9.80
C ALA A 181 4.60 3.13 -10.82
N THR A 182 4.03 3.94 -11.71
CA THR A 182 4.78 4.77 -12.66
C THR A 182 4.53 6.25 -12.39
N PRO A 183 5.48 7.16 -12.69
CA PRO A 183 5.25 8.60 -12.53
C PRO A 183 3.98 9.09 -13.26
N ASP A 184 3.78 8.67 -14.51
CA ASP A 184 2.61 9.05 -15.32
C ASP A 184 1.30 8.64 -14.65
N ASP A 185 1.23 7.43 -14.07
CA ASP A 185 0.05 6.98 -13.35
C ASP A 185 -0.18 7.76 -12.06
N LEU A 186 0.88 8.09 -11.34
CA LEU A 186 0.78 8.83 -10.08
C LEU A 186 0.32 10.27 -10.32
N GLU A 187 0.85 10.94 -11.35
CA GLU A 187 0.41 12.26 -11.79
C GLU A 187 -1.05 12.26 -12.23
N LEU A 188 -1.46 11.24 -13.00
CA LEU A 188 -2.84 11.06 -13.43
C LEU A 188 -3.78 10.84 -12.22
N MET A 189 -3.46 9.89 -11.35
CA MET A 189 -4.28 9.58 -10.19
C MET A 189 -4.38 10.78 -9.24
N ARG A 190 -3.28 11.52 -9.04
CA ARG A 190 -3.27 12.69 -8.18
C ARG A 190 -4.09 13.84 -8.76
N SER A 191 -4.03 14.09 -10.07
CA SER A 191 -4.76 15.17 -10.73
C SER A 191 -6.27 14.94 -10.84
N HIS A 192 -6.71 13.67 -10.78
CA HIS A 192 -8.12 13.30 -10.90
C HIS A 192 -8.77 12.84 -9.59
N SER A 193 -8.03 12.82 -8.47
CA SER A 193 -8.59 12.55 -7.14
C SER A 193 -8.75 13.85 -6.35
N ASP A 194 -9.86 14.01 -5.63
CA ASP A 194 -10.09 15.16 -4.75
C ASP A 194 -8.94 15.35 -3.74
N SER A 195 -8.74 16.58 -3.26
CA SER A 195 -7.59 16.94 -2.41
C SER A 195 -7.51 16.12 -1.11
N GLU A 196 -8.66 15.70 -0.59
CA GLU A 196 -8.78 14.90 0.63
C GLU A 196 -8.38 13.43 0.41
N ILE A 197 -8.51 12.93 -0.82
CA ILE A 197 -8.18 11.54 -1.18
C ILE A 197 -6.67 11.41 -1.28
N GLN A 198 -6.08 10.49 -0.55
CA GLN A 198 -4.64 10.27 -0.59
C GLN A 198 -4.23 9.32 -1.73
N VAL A 199 -2.96 9.39 -2.15
CA VAL A 199 -2.42 8.50 -3.19
C VAL A 199 -1.34 7.61 -2.58
N LYS A 200 -1.47 6.29 -2.78
CA LYS A 200 -0.49 5.28 -2.38
C LYS A 200 0.19 4.66 -3.60
N ALA A 201 1.51 4.78 -3.68
CA ALA A 201 2.31 4.09 -4.70
C ALA A 201 2.67 2.68 -4.23
N ALA A 202 2.45 1.66 -5.05
CA ALA A 202 2.85 0.29 -4.75
C ALA A 202 3.35 -0.42 -6.01
N GLY A 203 4.32 -1.31 -5.83
CA GLY A 203 5.07 -1.95 -6.91
C GLY A 203 6.13 -1.03 -7.48
N GLY A 204 7.41 -1.39 -7.35
CA GLY A 204 8.52 -0.69 -8.01
C GLY A 204 9.27 0.35 -7.18
N VAL A 205 8.76 0.77 -6.01
CA VAL A 205 9.50 1.70 -5.11
C VAL A 205 10.47 0.91 -4.24
N ARG A 206 11.77 0.96 -4.56
CA ARG A 206 12.80 0.12 -3.90
C ARG A 206 13.96 0.91 -3.28
N THR A 207 14.13 2.16 -3.66
CA THR A 207 15.24 3.02 -3.21
C THR A 207 14.74 4.30 -2.57
N LEU A 208 15.61 4.99 -1.83
CA LEU A 208 15.29 6.33 -1.31
C LEU A 208 14.95 7.30 -2.44
N ASP A 209 15.69 7.25 -3.55
CA ASP A 209 15.44 8.11 -4.70
C ASP A 209 14.05 7.87 -5.30
N ASP A 210 13.59 6.61 -5.37
CA ASP A 210 12.24 6.31 -5.81
C ASP A 210 11.19 6.87 -4.84
N LEU A 211 11.38 6.71 -3.53
CA LEU A 211 10.50 7.28 -2.51
C LEU A 211 10.41 8.81 -2.64
N LEU A 212 11.55 9.49 -2.80
CA LEU A 212 11.60 10.95 -2.94
C LEU A 212 10.94 11.43 -4.23
N LYS A 213 11.09 10.69 -5.34
CA LYS A 213 10.40 10.98 -6.60
C LYS A 213 8.89 10.89 -6.44
N VAL A 214 8.37 9.78 -5.92
CA VAL A 214 6.92 9.63 -5.77
C VAL A 214 6.34 10.62 -4.75
N LYS A 215 7.08 10.92 -3.67
CA LYS A 215 6.72 11.98 -2.70
C LYS A 215 6.52 13.33 -3.41
N ALA A 216 7.42 13.69 -4.33
CA ALA A 216 7.32 14.95 -5.07
C ALA A 216 6.08 15.02 -5.99
N LEU A 217 5.52 13.86 -6.37
CA LEU A 217 4.28 13.74 -7.15
C LEU A 217 3.00 13.79 -6.28
N GLY A 218 3.13 14.05 -4.97
CA GLY A 218 1.99 14.11 -4.05
C GLY A 218 1.51 12.75 -3.53
N VAL A 219 2.36 11.72 -3.65
CA VAL A 219 2.13 10.43 -2.97
C VAL A 219 2.38 10.59 -1.48
N SER A 220 1.41 10.16 -0.67
CA SER A 220 1.50 10.23 0.80
C SER A 220 1.94 8.91 1.44
N ARG A 221 1.77 7.78 0.74
CA ARG A 221 2.17 6.46 1.24
C ARG A 221 2.79 5.60 0.14
N ILE A 222 3.74 4.75 0.48
CA ILE A 222 4.28 3.72 -0.39
C ILE A 222 4.08 2.33 0.22
N GLY A 223 3.80 1.32 -0.60
CA GLY A 223 3.94 -0.08 -0.19
C GLY A 223 5.30 -0.61 -0.61
N ALA A 224 6.14 -1.02 0.36
CA ALA A 224 7.50 -1.48 0.08
C ALA A 224 7.92 -2.67 0.95
N THR A 225 8.71 -3.57 0.38
CA THR A 225 9.48 -4.60 1.13
C THR A 225 10.86 -4.10 1.51
N ALA A 226 11.41 -3.12 0.77
CA ALA A 226 12.76 -2.58 0.92
C ALA A 226 12.89 -1.50 2.02
N THR A 227 12.10 -1.57 3.09
CA THR A 227 12.08 -0.56 4.17
C THR A 227 13.47 -0.31 4.74
N VAL A 228 14.21 -1.37 5.05
CA VAL A 228 15.56 -1.28 5.66
C VAL A 228 16.49 -0.49 4.73
N ALA A 229 16.57 -0.86 3.46
CA ALA A 229 17.43 -0.20 2.48
C ALA A 229 17.08 1.29 2.31
N ILE A 230 15.79 1.60 2.16
CA ILE A 230 15.30 2.97 1.98
C ILE A 230 15.64 3.84 3.19
N ILE A 231 15.38 3.35 4.40
CA ILE A 231 15.60 4.13 5.63
C ILE A 231 17.09 4.24 5.95
N HIS A 232 17.88 3.17 5.77
CA HIS A 232 19.31 3.22 5.97
C HIS A 232 19.98 4.28 5.09
N GLU A 233 19.66 4.27 3.79
CA GLU A 233 20.15 5.29 2.86
C GLU A 233 19.70 6.70 3.26
N ALA A 234 18.47 6.86 3.78
CA ALA A 234 17.96 8.15 4.26
C ALA A 234 18.77 8.65 5.46
N LYS A 235 19.15 7.76 6.39
CA LYS A 235 19.98 8.08 7.55
C LYS A 235 21.38 8.50 7.13
N GLU A 236 21.99 7.81 6.18
CA GLU A 236 23.31 8.17 5.63
C GLU A 236 23.26 9.54 4.94
N ARG A 237 22.21 9.80 4.16
CA ARG A 237 22.09 11.00 3.33
C ARG A 237 21.67 12.24 4.11
N PHE A 238 20.77 12.10 5.08
CA PHE A 238 20.15 13.23 5.80
C PHE A 238 20.53 13.31 7.28
N GLY A 239 21.18 12.28 7.82
CA GLY A 239 21.47 12.14 9.25
C GLY A 239 20.25 11.65 10.04
N ASP A 240 20.51 10.99 11.16
CA ASP A 240 19.47 10.35 11.97
C ASP A 240 18.62 11.33 12.79
N GLY A 241 18.99 12.61 12.84
CA GLY A 241 18.38 13.60 13.76
C GLY A 241 18.54 13.26 15.25
N ALA A 242 19.16 12.14 15.59
CA ALA A 242 19.52 11.70 16.93
C ALA A 242 21.02 11.94 17.16
N ASP A 243 21.37 12.42 18.37
CA ASP A 243 22.76 12.53 18.81
C ASP A 243 23.49 11.20 18.61
N LYS A 244 24.61 11.26 17.88
CA LYS A 244 25.44 10.12 17.53
C LYS A 244 25.96 9.45 18.80
N ASN A 245 25.46 8.27 19.14
CA ASN A 245 26.13 7.29 19.99
C ASN A 245 25.43 5.92 19.97
N VAL A 246 25.45 5.21 18.83
CA VAL A 246 25.34 3.74 18.84
C VAL A 246 26.19 3.16 17.70
N VAL A 247 27.06 2.22 18.05
CA VAL A 247 27.90 1.43 17.15
C VAL A 247 27.04 0.31 16.55
N MET A 248 27.00 0.18 15.23
CA MET A 248 26.28 -0.91 14.55
C MET A 248 27.20 -2.13 14.38
N GLU A 249 26.70 -3.31 14.75
CA GLU A 249 27.24 -4.62 14.32
C GLU A 249 26.50 -5.08 13.06
N ASP A 250 27.26 -5.65 12.12
CA ASP A 250 26.82 -6.07 10.78
C ASP A 250 25.63 -7.03 10.81
N SER A 251 24.57 -6.69 10.07
CA SER A 251 23.51 -7.63 9.70
C SER A 251 23.80 -8.32 8.36
N PRO A 252 23.41 -9.60 8.18
CA PRO A 252 23.73 -10.36 6.97
C PRO A 252 22.94 -9.87 5.76
N SER A 253 23.65 -9.70 4.65
CA SER A 253 23.11 -9.33 3.35
C SER A 253 22.14 -10.38 2.80
N GLY A 254 20.92 -9.95 2.45
CA GLY A 254 20.08 -10.65 1.47
C GLY A 254 18.58 -10.67 1.76
N TYR A 255 17.91 -9.51 1.71
CA TYR A 255 16.46 -9.39 1.48
C TYR A 255 16.14 -8.09 0.72
#